data_AF-A0A537C9B2-F1
#
_entry.id   AF-A0A537C9B2-F1
#
_cell.length_a   1.000
_cell.length_b   1.000
_cell.length_c   1.000
_cell.angle_alpha   90.00
_cell.angle_beta   90.00
_cell.angle_gamma   90.00
#
_symmetry.space_group_name_H-M   'P 1'
#
loop_
_entity.id
_entity.type
_entity.pdbx_description
1 polymer ?
#
loop_
_entity_poly.entity_id
_entity_poly.type
_entity_poly.pdbx_seq_one_letter_code
_entity_poly.pdbx_strand_id
1 'polypeptide(L)'
;YTFMASLGGVFVALFLILNLMLYVLIVRPVRRVSAAADRLSIGRTSSADKQIPELPESGKDELGVLARSFNRMRRNLEDTIRAMDKR
;
A
#
# COMPACT_ATOMS: atom_id res chain seq x y z
N TYR A 1 21.43 -39.53 8.70
CA TYR A 1 20.10 -38.93 8.46
C TYR A 1 19.88 -37.62 9.19
N THR A 2 20.33 -37.48 10.45
CA THR A 2 20.21 -36.26 11.26
C THR A 2 20.79 -35.01 10.58
N PHE A 3 21.94 -35.11 9.90
CA PHE A 3 22.55 -34.00 9.17
C PHE A 3 21.68 -33.48 7.99
N MET A 4 21.12 -34.39 7.20
CA MET A 4 20.24 -34.02 6.08
C MET A 4 18.90 -33.47 6.58
N ALA A 5 18.38 -34.01 7.69
CA ALA A 5 17.18 -33.50 8.35
C ALA A 5 17.38 -32.09 8.91
N SER A 6 18.54 -31.81 9.56
CA SER A 6 18.85 -30.46 10.04
C SER A 6 19.02 -29.46 8.90
N LEU A 7 19.65 -29.86 7.80
CA LEU A 7 19.82 -29.00 6.63
C LEU A 7 18.48 -28.67 5.97
N GLY A 8 17.60 -29.67 5.82
CA GLY A 8 16.23 -29.47 5.34
C GLY A 8 15.41 -28.55 6.26
N GLY A 9 15.53 -28.73 7.58
CA GLY A 9 14.85 -27.89 8.57
C GLY A 9 15.28 -26.43 8.49
N VAL A 10 16.58 -26.16 8.35
CA VAL A 10 17.10 -24.79 8.17
C VAL A 10 16.58 -24.18 6.87
N PHE A 11 16.55 -24.95 5.78
CA PHE A 11 16.06 -24.46 4.49
C PHE A 11 14.57 -24.07 4.56
N VAL A 12 13.74 -24.91 5.18
CA VAL A 12 12.32 -24.61 5.40
C VAL A 12 12.15 -23.38 6.29
N ALA A 13 12.91 -23.29 7.39
CA ALA A 13 12.88 -22.13 8.27
C ALA A 13 13.23 -20.84 7.54
N LEU A 14 14.30 -20.85 6.73
CA LEU A 14 14.72 -19.70 5.94
C LEU A 14 13.66 -19.32 4.90
N PHE A 15 13.09 -20.31 4.22
CA PHE A 15 12.03 -20.09 3.24
C PHE A 15 10.81 -19.41 3.87
N LEU A 16 10.36 -19.90 5.03
CA LEU A 16 9.23 -19.33 5.76
C LEU A 16 9.54 -17.90 6.24
N ILE A 17 10.71 -17.66 6.81
CA ILE A 17 11.13 -16.33 7.29
C ILE A 17 11.17 -15.34 6.12
N LEU A 18 11.82 -15.71 5.02
CA LEU A 18 11.96 -14.82 3.87
C LEU A 18 10.61 -14.52 3.22
N ASN A 19 9.75 -15.53 3.06
CA ASN A 19 8.42 -15.36 2.51
C ASN A 19 7.54 -14.47 3.41
N LEU A 20 7.57 -14.72 4.72
CA LEU A 20 6.84 -13.92 5.71
C LEU A 20 7.33 -12.47 5.74
N MET A 21 8.65 -12.27 5.71
CA MET A 21 9.26 -10.95 5.66
C MET A 21 8.78 -10.19 4.42
N LEU A 22 8.86 -10.81 3.24
CA LEU A 22 8.41 -10.21 1.98
C LEU A 22 6.90 -9.89 2.03
N TYR A 23 6.10 -10.79 2.59
CA TYR A 23 4.66 -10.58 2.74
C TYR A 23 4.34 -9.35 3.60
N VAL A 24 4.99 -9.22 4.76
CA VAL A 24 4.73 -8.11 5.69
C VAL A 24 5.26 -6.79 5.16
N LEU A 25 6.46 -6.76 4.58
CA LEU A 25 7.12 -5.54 4.12
C LEU A 25 6.67 -5.06 2.74
N ILE A 26 6.29 -5.95 1.83
CA ILE A 26 5.97 -5.57 0.45
C ILE A 26 4.50 -5.81 0.13
N VAL A 27 4.01 -7.04 0.30
CA VAL A 27 2.65 -7.39 -0.14
C VAL A 27 1.59 -6.61 0.63
N ARG A 28 1.76 -6.45 1.95
CA ARG A 28 0.81 -5.74 2.81
C ARG A 28 0.67 -4.25 2.46
N PRO A 29 1.74 -3.43 2.33
CA PRO A 29 1.59 -2.04 1.93
C PRO A 29 1.15 -1.86 0.48
N VAL A 30 1.61 -2.71 -0.46
CA VAL A 30 1.13 -2.67 -1.85
C VAL A 30 -0.39 -2.85 -1.92
N ARG A 31 -0.94 -3.84 -1.21
CA ARG A 31 -2.40 -4.04 -1.15
C ARG A 31 -3.14 -2.83 -0.58
N ARG A 32 -2.57 -2.10 0.37
CA ARG A 32 -3.18 -0.87 0.91
C ARG A 32 -3.21 0.25 -0.13
N VAL A 33 -2.12 0.43 -0.87
CA VAL A 33 -2.03 1.43 -1.95
C VAL A 33 -3.03 1.11 -3.05
N SER A 34 -3.07 -0.14 -3.52
CA SER A 34 -4.04 -0.58 -4.54
C SER A 34 -5.48 -0.37 -4.09
N ALA A 35 -5.83 -0.75 -2.86
CA ALA A 35 -7.17 -0.53 -2.34
C ALA A 35 -7.54 0.96 -2.22
N ALA A 36 -6.58 1.84 -1.94
CA ALA A 36 -6.79 3.28 -1.95
C ALA A 36 -6.98 3.82 -3.39
N ALA A 37 -6.21 3.31 -4.34
CA ALA A 37 -6.34 3.63 -5.76
C ALA A 37 -7.70 3.18 -6.34
N ASP A 38 -8.16 1.98 -6.01
CA ASP A 38 -9.48 1.49 -6.41
C ASP A 38 -10.59 2.41 -5.88
N ARG A 39 -10.50 2.82 -4.61
CA ARG A 39 -11.46 3.76 -4.02
C ARG A 39 -11.45 5.14 -4.67
N LEU A 40 -10.30 5.60 -5.15
CA LEU A 40 -10.16 6.85 -5.89
C LEU A 40 -10.74 6.71 -7.31
N SER A 41 -10.52 5.57 -7.97
CA SER A 41 -10.97 5.30 -9.33
C SER A 41 -12.49 5.19 -9.48
N ILE A 42 -13.20 4.71 -8.47
CA ILE A 42 -14.66 4.49 -8.53
C ILE A 42 -15.43 5.84 -8.50
N GLY A 43 -14.74 6.98 -8.39
CA GLY A 43 -15.38 8.27 -8.57
C GLY A 43 -16.45 8.54 -7.51
N ARG A 44 -16.08 8.64 -6.24
CA ARG A 44 -16.88 9.38 -5.24
C ARG A 44 -16.78 10.89 -5.50
N THR A 45 -16.94 11.28 -6.77
CA THR A 45 -17.02 12.65 -7.30
C THR A 45 -18.40 13.24 -7.05
N SER A 46 -18.99 12.95 -5.90
CA SER A 46 -20.21 13.58 -5.41
C SER A 46 -20.05 13.73 -3.91
N SER A 47 -19.51 14.89 -3.56
CA SER A 47 -19.91 15.70 -2.42
C SER A 47 -20.34 14.93 -1.16
N ALA A 48 -19.48 14.98 -0.15
CA ALA A 48 -19.84 15.02 1.27
C ALA A 48 -19.95 13.74 2.11
N ASP A 49 -19.55 12.54 1.66
CA ASP A 49 -19.44 11.44 2.65
C ASP A 49 -18.26 10.49 2.43
N LYS A 50 -17.46 10.35 3.49
CA LYS A 50 -16.26 9.53 3.65
C LYS A 50 -15.00 10.00 2.90
N GLN A 51 -14.21 10.84 3.59
CA GLN A 51 -12.79 11.05 3.28
C GLN A 51 -12.10 9.70 3.06
N ILE A 52 -11.46 9.51 1.90
CA ILE A 52 -10.58 8.37 1.69
C ILE A 52 -9.41 8.57 2.67
N PRO A 53 -9.22 7.68 3.66
CA PRO A 53 -8.15 7.85 4.63
C PRO A 53 -6.81 7.85 3.89
N GLU A 54 -5.95 8.81 4.25
CA GLU A 54 -4.62 8.95 3.66
C GLU A 54 -3.82 7.67 3.89
N LEU A 55 -3.00 7.32 2.90
CA LEU A 55 -2.08 6.21 3.08
C LEU A 55 -1.08 6.60 4.17
N PRO A 56 -0.80 5.71 5.14
CA PRO A 56 0.16 6.01 6.19
C PRO A 56 1.53 6.24 5.56
N GLU A 57 2.08 7.44 5.77
CA GLU A 57 3.38 7.85 5.22
C GLU A 57 4.56 7.28 6.01
N SER A 58 4.31 6.27 6.85
CA SER A 58 5.29 5.63 7.73
C SER A 58 6.21 4.70 6.94
N GLY A 59 7.15 5.29 6.20
CA GLY A 59 8.19 4.58 5.46
C GLY A 59 9.27 5.55 4.98
N LYS A 60 10.53 5.24 5.30
CA LYS A 60 11.71 5.91 4.72
C LYS A 60 12.16 5.24 3.41
N ASP A 61 11.49 4.17 3.02
CA ASP A 61 11.72 3.39 1.79
C ASP A 61 10.90 3.94 0.60
N GLU A 62 11.08 3.31 -0.56
CA GLU A 62 10.41 3.63 -1.82
C GLU A 62 8.88 3.50 -1.71
N LEU A 63 8.38 2.60 -0.85
CA LEU A 63 6.95 2.46 -0.55
C LEU A 63 6.41 3.68 0.19
N GLY A 64 7.17 4.24 1.13
CA GLY A 64 6.84 5.51 1.77
C GLY A 64 6.85 6.70 0.79
N VAL A 65 7.80 6.73 -0.15
CA VAL A 65 7.83 7.74 -1.23
C VAL A 65 6.61 7.61 -2.14
N LEU A 66 6.21 6.38 -2.47
CA LEU A 66 5.03 6.11 -3.28
C LEU A 66 3.74 6.54 -2.57
N ALA A 67 3.61 6.23 -1.28
CA ALA A 67 2.48 6.66 -0.46
C ALA A 67 2.34 8.19 -0.43
N ARG A 68 3.45 8.92 -0.25
CA ARG A 68 3.48 10.40 -0.31
C ARG A 68 3.04 10.95 -1.67
N SER A 69 3.58 10.38 -2.74
CA SER A 69 3.22 10.78 -4.12
C SER A 69 1.75 10.51 -4.43
N PHE A 70 1.21 9.39 -3.96
CA PHE A 70 -0.21 9.06 -4.09
C PHE A 70 -1.10 10.01 -3.29
N ASN A 71 -0.76 10.32 -2.04
CA ASN A 71 -1.49 11.28 -1.22
C ASN A 71 -1.54 12.67 -1.89
N ARG A 72 -0.43 13.11 -2.50
CA ARG A 72 -0.39 14.38 -3.25
C ARG A 72 -1.29 14.34 -4.49
N MET A 73 -1.29 13.25 -5.26
CA MET A 73 -2.17 13.08 -6.43
C MET A 73 -3.64 13.16 -6.03
N ARG A 74 -4.02 12.49 -4.92
CA ARG A 74 -5.38 12.55 -4.37
C ARG A 74 -5.80 14.00 -4.07
N ARG A 75 -4.96 14.77 -3.35
CA ARG A 75 -5.24 16.18 -3.02
C ARG A 75 -5.43 17.03 -4.28
N ASN A 76 -4.54 16.90 -5.26
CA ASN A 76 -4.63 17.66 -6.52
C ASN A 76 -5.92 17.35 -7.29
N LEU A 77 -6.36 16.08 -7.31
CA LEU A 77 -7.59 15.68 -7.96
C LEU A 77 -8.83 16.24 -7.22
N GLU A 78 -8.82 16.23 -5.89
CA GLU A 78 -9.88 16.85 -5.07
C GLU A 78 -10.00 18.35 -5.33
N ASP A 79 -8.88 19.06 -5.39
CA ASP A 79 -8.85 20.50 -5.69
C ASP A 79 -9.39 20.78 -7.10
N THR A 80 -9.03 19.94 -8.09
CA THR A 80 -9.50 20.07 -9.48
C THR A 80 -11.01 19.87 -9.58
N ILE A 81 -11.56 18.84 -8.93
CA ILE A 81 -13.01 18.56 -8.92
C ILE A 81 -13.76 19.71 -8.25
N ARG A 82 -13.27 20.20 -7.10
CA ARG A 82 -13.87 21.37 -6.41
C ARG A 82 -13.84 22.63 -7.27
N ALA A 83 -12.80 22.84 -8.05
CA ALA A 83 -12.70 23.99 -8.95
C ALA A 83 -13.68 23.90 -10.13
N MET A 84 -13.98 22.69 -10.61
CA MET A 84 -14.96 22.46 -11.68
C MET A 84 -16.41 22.60 -11.18
N ASP A 85 -16.72 22.14 -9.96
CA ASP A 85 -18.06 22.25 -9.35
C ASP A 85 -18.45 23.70 -9.00
N LYS A 86 -17.45 24.58 -8.85
CA LYS A 86 -17.64 25.99 -8.48
C LYS A 86 -17.89 26.92 -9.69
N ARG A 87 -18.00 26.38 -10.91
CA ARG A 87 -18.32 27.10 -12.16
C ARG A 87 -19.67 26.67 -12.70
#